data_AF-A0A3B1B3Z0-F1
#
_entry.id   AF-A0A3B1B3Z0-F1
#
_cell.length_a   1.000
_cell.length_b   1.000
_cell.length_c   1.000
_cell.angle_alpha   90.00
_cell.angle_beta   90.00
_cell.angle_gamma   90.00
#
_symmetry.space_group_name_H-M   'P 1'
#
loop_
_entity.id
_entity.type
_entity.pdbx_description
1 polymer ?
#
loop_
_entity_poly.entity_id
_entity_poly.type
_entity_poly.pdbx_seq_one_letter_code
_entity_poly.pdbx_strand_id
1 'polypeptide(L)'
;MKKIKIIQKKPNKYQVVLQKISSIESEMKRINYWSHTPPDLLADVKSGKIKSYLDAPSFELWLQCIFIPNVIDRAQEQDFPDVSHVGFMALRYYNNESIIEDAQPLLKMLLEFDRIIEEKLF
;
A
#
# COMPACT_ATOMS: atom_id res chain seq x y z
N MET A 1 35.34 -30.98 5.03
CA MET A 1 34.64 -29.76 4.57
C MET A 1 33.31 -29.65 5.30
N LYS A 2 33.12 -28.66 6.19
CA LYS A 2 31.84 -28.43 6.89
C LYS A 2 30.89 -27.68 5.96
N LYS A 3 29.72 -28.26 5.65
CA LYS A 3 28.66 -27.57 4.90
C LYS A 3 28.07 -26.48 5.80
N ILE A 4 28.27 -25.22 5.44
CA ILE A 4 27.62 -24.08 6.10
C ILE A 4 26.14 -24.12 5.69
N LYS A 5 25.25 -24.49 6.62
CA LYS A 5 23.81 -24.29 6.45
C LYS A 5 23.55 -22.79 6.55
N ILE A 6 23.24 -22.15 5.42
CA ILE A 6 22.70 -20.79 5.42
C ILE A 6 21.31 -20.89 6.04
N ILE A 7 21.18 -20.49 7.30
CA ILE A 7 19.89 -20.38 7.97
C ILE A 7 19.24 -19.11 7.39
N GLN A 8 18.26 -19.28 6.50
CA GLN A 8 17.45 -18.15 6.03
C GLN A 8 16.64 -17.63 7.24
N LYS A 9 17.02 -16.45 7.75
CA LYS A 9 16.26 -15.77 8.81
C LYS A 9 14.90 -15.37 8.22
N LYS A 10 13.80 -15.77 8.87
CA LYS A 10 12.45 -15.37 8.47
C LYS A 10 12.40 -13.83 8.36
N PRO A 11 11.84 -13.27 7.27
CA PRO A 11 11.76 -11.82 7.12
C PRO A 11 10.94 -11.22 8.27
N ASN A 12 11.36 -10.04 8.75
CA ASN A 12 10.58 -9.32 9.75
C ASN A 12 9.33 -8.68 9.11
N LYS A 13 8.36 -8.27 9.92
CA LYS A 13 7.10 -7.65 9.46
C LYS A 13 7.34 -6.49 8.49
N TYR A 14 8.31 -5.63 8.78
CA TYR A 14 8.64 -4.45 7.97
C TYR A 14 9.13 -4.83 6.57
N GLN A 15 9.97 -5.86 6.45
CA GLN A 15 10.44 -6.37 5.16
C GLN A 15 9.29 -6.96 4.33
N VAL A 16 8.38 -7.71 4.98
CA VAL A 16 7.19 -8.27 4.32
C VAL A 16 6.28 -7.15 3.81
N VAL A 17 6.07 -6.11 4.62
CA VAL A 17 5.28 -4.93 4.23
C VAL A 17 5.91 -4.21 3.04
N LEU A 18 7.22 -3.94 3.06
CA LEU A 18 7.92 -3.27 1.96
C LEU A 18 7.86 -4.08 0.65
N GLN A 19 7.97 -5.41 0.72
CA GLN A 19 7.76 -6.29 -0.44
C GLN A 19 6.33 -6.21 -0.98
N LYS A 20 5.34 -6.15 -0.08
CA LYS A 20 3.92 -5.99 -0.46
C LYS A 20 3.69 -4.63 -1.14
N ILE A 21 4.25 -3.54 -0.61
CA ILE A 21 4.18 -2.22 -1.22
C ILE A 21 4.80 -2.19 -2.62
N SER A 22 5.97 -2.81 -2.80
CA SER A 22 6.60 -2.91 -4.13
C SER A 22 5.74 -3.70 -5.13
N SER A 23 5.03 -4.73 -4.65
CA SER A 23 4.08 -5.49 -5.48
C SER A 23 2.85 -4.64 -5.85
N ILE A 24 2.31 -3.87 -4.91
CA ILE A 24 1.20 -2.94 -5.14
C ILE A 24 1.57 -1.89 -6.20
N GLU A 25 2.73 -1.25 -6.05
CA GLU A 25 3.22 -0.27 -7.03
C GLU A 25 3.39 -0.89 -8.42
N SER A 26 3.97 -2.09 -8.50
CA SER A 26 4.16 -2.80 -9.76
C SER A 26 2.83 -3.13 -10.44
N GLU A 27 1.83 -3.51 -9.66
CA GLU A 27 0.49 -3.79 -10.17
C GLU A 27 -0.21 -2.51 -10.64
N MET A 28 -0.13 -1.41 -9.87
CA MET A 28 -0.65 -0.11 -10.29
C MET A 28 -0.05 0.34 -11.62
N LYS A 29 1.26 0.12 -11.83
CA LYS A 29 1.93 0.38 -13.12
C LYS A 29 1.41 -0.52 -14.23
N ARG A 30 1.23 -1.82 -13.96
CA ARG A 30 0.74 -2.81 -14.94
C ARG A 30 -0.66 -2.46 -15.47
N ILE A 31 -1.54 -1.98 -14.61
CA ILE A 31 -2.94 -1.66 -14.94
C ILE A 31 -3.16 -0.18 -15.30
N ASN A 32 -2.08 0.59 -15.52
CA ASN A 32 -2.11 2.02 -15.87
C ASN A 32 -2.79 2.93 -14.82
N TYR A 33 -2.77 2.54 -13.54
CA TYR A 33 -3.24 3.37 -12.43
C TYR A 33 -2.14 4.26 -11.85
N TRP A 34 -0.88 3.96 -12.17
CA TRP A 34 0.26 4.77 -11.77
C TRP A 34 0.45 5.97 -12.70
N SER A 35 0.44 7.18 -12.15
CA SER A 35 0.75 8.40 -12.91
C SER A 35 2.25 8.67 -12.95
N HIS A 36 2.81 8.93 -14.13
CA HIS A 36 4.20 9.38 -14.26
C HIS A 36 4.40 10.86 -13.93
N THR A 37 3.32 11.63 -13.94
CA THR A 37 3.31 13.06 -13.60
C THR A 37 2.18 13.34 -12.60
N PRO A 38 2.26 12.79 -11.38
CA PRO A 38 1.23 13.00 -10.37
C PRO A 38 1.27 14.45 -9.86
N PRO A 39 0.12 15.01 -9.41
CA PRO A 39 0.09 16.27 -8.67
C PRO A 39 0.77 16.13 -7.30
N ASP A 40 1.18 17.26 -6.70
CA ASP A 40 1.71 17.28 -5.33
C ASP A 40 0.57 17.21 -4.30
N LEU A 41 0.10 15.99 -4.03
CA LEU A 41 -0.95 15.77 -3.04
C LEU A 41 -0.46 15.98 -1.60
N LEU A 42 0.85 15.94 -1.33
CA LEU A 42 1.37 16.19 0.01
C LEU A 42 1.23 17.67 0.40
N ALA A 43 1.40 18.60 -0.55
CA ALA A 43 1.08 20.01 -0.34
C ALA A 43 -0.41 20.21 -0.04
N ASP A 44 -1.30 19.49 -0.74
CA ASP A 44 -2.74 19.52 -0.50
C ASP A 44 -3.13 18.94 0.87
N VAL A 45 -2.42 17.91 1.36
CA VAL A 45 -2.58 17.41 2.74
C VAL A 45 -2.11 18.45 3.75
N LYS A 46 -0.94 19.07 3.54
CA LYS A 46 -0.37 20.09 4.45
C LYS A 46 -1.26 21.33 4.58
N SER A 47 -1.92 21.72 3.50
CA SER A 47 -2.88 22.84 3.51
C SER A 47 -4.26 22.46 4.07
N GLY A 48 -4.51 21.17 4.35
CA GLY A 48 -5.78 20.66 4.87
C GLY A 48 -6.88 20.50 3.81
N LYS A 49 -6.54 20.62 2.52
CA LYS A 49 -7.45 20.39 1.39
C LYS A 49 -7.79 18.91 1.22
N ILE A 50 -6.81 18.02 1.43
CA ILE A 50 -7.02 16.58 1.48
C ILE A 50 -6.93 16.13 2.94
N LYS A 51 -8.02 15.60 3.49
CA LYS A 51 -8.08 15.06 4.86
C LYS A 51 -8.24 13.55 4.87
N SER A 52 -8.77 12.99 3.80
CA SER A 52 -9.00 11.57 3.60
C SER A 52 -8.82 11.18 2.14
N TYR A 53 -8.83 9.88 1.86
CA TYR A 53 -8.78 9.36 0.49
C TYR A 53 -9.97 9.81 -0.38
N LEU A 54 -11.10 10.20 0.24
CA LEU A 54 -12.28 10.68 -0.46
C LEU A 54 -12.12 12.11 -0.99
N ASP A 55 -11.16 12.88 -0.44
CA ASP A 55 -10.88 14.25 -0.87
C ASP A 55 -9.85 14.28 -2.01
N ALA A 56 -9.19 13.15 -2.29
CA ALA A 56 -8.20 13.06 -3.35
C ALA A 56 -8.87 13.00 -4.73
N PRO A 57 -8.20 13.46 -5.81
CA PRO A 57 -8.78 13.42 -7.16
C PRO A 57 -9.12 12.01 -7.65
N SER A 58 -8.39 11.00 -7.17
CA SER A 58 -8.71 9.59 -7.35
C SER A 58 -8.09 8.76 -6.22
N PHE A 59 -8.60 7.55 -6.01
CA PHE A 59 -8.02 6.64 -5.02
C PHE A 59 -6.60 6.21 -5.38
N GLU A 60 -6.32 6.03 -6.67
CA GLU A 60 -5.01 5.66 -7.22
C GLU A 60 -3.98 6.74 -6.94
N LEU A 61 -4.34 8.02 -7.14
CA LEU A 61 -3.45 9.14 -6.83
C LEU A 61 -3.20 9.26 -5.33
N TRP A 62 -4.21 9.01 -4.50
CA TRP A 62 -4.03 8.93 -3.05
C TRP A 62 -3.10 7.77 -2.65
N LEU A 63 -3.27 6.59 -3.25
CA LEU A 63 -2.41 5.43 -3.03
C LEU A 63 -0.95 5.76 -3.36
N GLN A 64 -0.71 6.29 -4.55
CA GLN A 64 0.61 6.63 -5.07
C GLN A 64 1.30 7.72 -4.26
N CYS A 65 0.60 8.82 -3.97
CA CYS A 65 1.25 10.05 -3.49
C CYS A 65 1.25 10.18 -1.97
N ILE A 66 0.36 9.47 -1.28
CA ILE A 66 0.17 9.62 0.17
C ILE A 66 0.40 8.28 0.86
N PHE A 67 -0.37 7.25 0.50
CA PHE A 67 -0.32 5.97 1.22
C PHE A 67 1.03 5.26 1.09
N ILE A 68 1.51 5.02 -0.14
CA ILE A 68 2.76 4.29 -0.40
C ILE A 68 3.95 4.97 0.29
N PRO A 69 4.20 6.29 0.10
CA PRO A 69 5.29 6.98 0.79
C PRO A 69 5.19 6.88 2.32
N ASN A 70 3.99 7.10 2.88
CA ASN A 70 3.80 7.03 4.34
C ASN A 70 4.10 5.64 4.89
N VAL A 71 3.72 4.57 4.18
CA VAL A 71 4.04 3.20 4.61
C VAL A 71 5.55 2.95 4.57
N ILE A 72 6.25 3.46 3.54
CA ILE A 72 7.70 3.33 3.44
C ILE A 72 8.37 4.04 4.63
N ASP A 73 7.95 5.26 4.95
CA ASP A 73 8.48 6.03 6.08
C ASP A 73 8.24 5.30 7.41
N ARG A 74 7.01 4.82 7.65
CA ARG A 74 6.66 4.03 8.83
C ARG A 74 7.45 2.72 8.95
N ALA A 75 7.75 2.06 7.83
CA ALA A 75 8.56 0.85 7.81
C ALA A 75 10.01 1.15 8.25
N GLN A 76 10.55 2.31 7.88
CA GLN A 76 11.88 2.76 8.30
C GLN A 76 11.90 3.11 9.79
N GLU A 77 10.84 3.75 10.28
CA GLU A 77 10.63 4.11 11.69
C GLU A 77 10.28 2.88 12.56
N GLN A 78 9.97 1.75 11.94
CA GLN A 78 9.46 0.54 12.60
C GLN A 78 8.20 0.80 13.44
N ASP A 79 7.33 1.67 12.93
CA ASP A 79 6.15 2.16 13.63
C ASP A 79 4.91 2.00 12.74
N PHE A 80 4.36 0.80 12.71
CA PHE A 80 3.07 0.59 12.04
C PHE A 80 1.92 0.70 13.03
N PRO A 81 0.75 1.19 12.59
CA PRO A 81 -0.46 1.08 13.38
C PRO A 81 -0.81 -0.40 13.61
N ASP A 82 -1.60 -0.67 14.66
CA ASP A 82 -2.09 -2.02 14.94
C ASP A 82 -3.08 -2.54 13.89
N VAL A 83 -3.71 -1.64 13.13
CA VAL A 83 -4.75 -1.94 12.15
C VAL A 83 -4.55 -1.14 10.86
N SER A 84 -4.98 -1.72 9.74
CA SER A 84 -5.07 -1.05 8.45
C SER A 84 -6.39 -1.43 7.77
N HIS A 85 -6.96 -0.49 7.02
CA HIS A 85 -8.24 -0.70 6.31
C HIS A 85 -8.16 -0.25 4.85
N VAL A 86 -6.97 -0.22 4.25
CA VAL A 86 -6.77 0.30 2.89
C VAL A 86 -7.45 -0.59 1.84
N GLY A 87 -7.50 -1.91 2.07
CA GLY A 87 -8.23 -2.85 1.23
C GLY A 87 -9.75 -2.64 1.30
N PHE A 88 -10.29 -2.34 2.48
CA PHE A 88 -11.71 -1.98 2.62
C PHE A 88 -12.05 -0.63 1.98
N MET A 89 -11.13 0.34 2.06
CA MET A 89 -11.26 1.62 1.37
C MET A 89 -11.30 1.42 -0.15
N ALA A 90 -10.42 0.56 -0.69
CA ALA A 90 -10.38 0.20 -2.11
C ALA A 90 -11.67 -0.51 -2.55
N LEU A 91 -12.16 -1.49 -1.77
CA LEU A 91 -13.44 -2.17 -2.02
C LEU A 91 -14.57 -1.17 -2.16
N ARG A 92 -14.67 -0.22 -1.22
CA ARG A 92 -15.71 0.81 -1.22
C ARG A 92 -15.61 1.72 -2.45
N TYR A 93 -14.40 2.10 -2.85
CA TYR A 93 -14.18 2.95 -4.02
C TYR A 93 -14.58 2.22 -5.31
N TYR A 94 -14.04 1.01 -5.56
CA TYR A 94 -14.28 0.29 -6.82
C TYR A 94 -15.69 -0.31 -6.95
N ASN A 95 -16.37 -0.59 -5.84
CA ASN A 95 -17.78 -1.02 -5.91
C ASN A 95 -18.71 0.10 -6.42
N ASN A 96 -18.35 1.36 -6.22
CA ASN A 96 -19.16 2.50 -6.68
C ASN A 96 -18.89 2.85 -8.16
N GLU A 97 -17.68 2.58 -8.66
CA GLU A 97 -17.21 3.01 -9.99
C GLU A 97 -17.39 1.96 -11.11
N SER A 98 -18.11 0.86 -10.85
CA SER A 98 -18.15 -0.37 -11.66
C SER A 98 -16.82 -1.13 -11.66
N ILE A 99 -16.87 -2.41 -11.30
CA ILE A 99 -15.68 -3.26 -11.16
C ILE A 99 -14.96 -3.37 -12.50
N ILE A 100 -13.80 -2.72 -12.61
CA ILE A 100 -12.84 -2.99 -13.68
C ILE A 100 -12.17 -4.32 -13.31
N GLU A 101 -12.38 -5.37 -14.11
CA GLU A 101 -11.81 -6.71 -13.86
C GLU A 101 -10.29 -6.65 -13.61
N ASP A 102 -9.59 -5.74 -14.28
CA ASP A 102 -8.15 -5.53 -14.14
C ASP A 102 -7.71 -5.06 -12.74
N ALA A 103 -8.60 -4.45 -11.95
CA ALA A 103 -8.27 -3.95 -10.61
C ALA A 103 -8.40 -5.03 -9.51
N GLN A 104 -8.97 -6.19 -9.82
CA GLN A 104 -9.16 -7.29 -8.85
C GLN A 104 -7.84 -7.77 -8.20
N PRO A 105 -6.72 -7.92 -8.92
CA PRO A 105 -5.45 -8.29 -8.28
C PRO A 105 -4.93 -7.20 -7.34
N LEU A 106 -5.03 -5.91 -7.72
CA LEU A 106 -4.66 -4.79 -6.85
C LEU A 106 -5.49 -4.79 -5.56
N LEU A 107 -6.80 -4.94 -5.68
CA LEU A 107 -7.72 -5.03 -4.55
C LEU A 107 -7.34 -6.16 -3.59
N LYS A 108 -7.03 -7.34 -4.12
CA LYS A 108 -6.55 -8.47 -3.33
C LYS A 108 -5.25 -8.15 -2.60
N MET A 109 -4.29 -7.50 -3.27
CA MET A 109 -3.02 -7.09 -2.63
C MET A 109 -3.23 -6.09 -1.49
N LEU A 110 -4.17 -5.16 -1.62
CA LEU A 110 -4.50 -4.20 -0.56
C LEU A 110 -5.18 -4.87 0.65
N LEU A 111 -6.05 -5.86 0.43
CA LEU A 111 -6.62 -6.67 1.52
C LEU A 111 -5.58 -7.56 2.20
N GLU A 112 -4.61 -8.09 1.44
CA GLU A 112 -3.48 -8.82 2.01
C GLU A 112 -2.56 -7.90 2.82
N PHE A 113 -2.38 -6.66 2.40
CA PHE A 113 -1.65 -5.65 3.18
C PHE A 113 -2.30 -5.43 4.55
N ASP A 114 -3.62 -5.24 4.59
CA ASP A 114 -4.35 -5.06 5.86
C ASP A 114 -4.08 -6.24 6.82
N ARG A 115 -4.14 -7.47 6.33
CA ARG A 115 -3.82 -8.68 7.12
C ARG A 115 -2.38 -8.70 7.62
N ILE A 116 -1.42 -8.31 6.79
CA ILE A 116 0.00 -8.26 7.22
C ILE A 116 0.19 -7.25 8.35
N ILE A 117 -0.51 -6.12 8.32
CA ILE A 117 -0.48 -5.11 9.39
C ILE A 117 -1.14 -5.64 10.67
N GLU A 118 -2.25 -6.35 10.56
CA GLU A 118 -2.95 -6.89 11.74
C GLU A 118 -2.27 -8.15 12.33
N GLU A 119 -1.51 -8.90 11.52
CA GLU A 119 -0.80 -10.08 11.98
C GLU A 119 0.24 -9.73 13.05
N LYS A 120 0.05 -10.32 14.23
CA LYS A 120 1.07 -10.41 15.27
C LYS A 120 2.03 -11.52 14.87
N LEU A 121 3.12 -11.16 14.17
CA LEU A 121 4.23 -12.08 13.96
C LEU A 121 4.95 -12.25 15.32
N PHE A 122 4.52 -13.26 16.08
CA PHE A 122 5.13 -13.70 17.33
C PHE A 122 6.50 -14.35 17.10
#